data_AF-A0A7C0YHY4-F1
#
_entry.id   AF-A0A7C0YHY4-F1
#
_cell.length_a   1.000
_cell.length_b   1.000
_cell.length_c   1.000
_cell.angle_alpha   90.00
_cell.angle_beta   90.00
_cell.angle_gamma   90.00
#
_symmetry.space_group_name_H-M   'P 1'
#
loop_
_entity.id
_entity.type
_entity.pdbx_description
1 polymer ?
#
loop_
_entity_poly.entity_id
_entity_poly.type
_entity_poly.pdbx_seq_one_letter_code
_entity_poly.pdbx_strand_id
1 'polypeptide(L)' 'MNVILEELEKSGATDVEVNTSGCAGLCSREPMITVQILDEPPVKYCELNEEKTKKIVTEHILGGKLVEDLALVRGCETSY' A
#
# COMPACT_ATOMS: atom_id res chain seq x y z
N MET A 1 -3.60 10.84 -0.38
CA MET A 1 -3.51 10.38 -1.79
C MET A 1 -2.34 11.04 -2.51
N ASN A 2 -2.20 12.37 -2.47
CA ASN A 2 -1.11 13.10 -3.14
C ASN A 2 0.31 12.57 -2.83
N VAL A 3 0.60 12.25 -1.57
CA VAL A 3 1.94 11.76 -1.16
C VAL A 3 2.39 10.52 -1.94
N ILE A 4 1.47 9.60 -2.29
CA ILE A 4 1.82 8.38 -3.03
C ILE A 4 2.17 8.74 -4.47
N LEU A 5 1.34 9.56 -5.11
CA LEU A 5 1.54 10.01 -6.49
C LEU A 5 2.84 10.81 -6.61
N GLU A 6 3.08 11.76 -5.72
CA GLU A 6 4.31 12.57 -5.71
C GLU A 6 5.57 11.72 -5.55
N GLU A 7 5.54 10.70 -4.68
CA GLU A 7 6.70 9.81 -4.52
C GLU A 7 6.90 8.91 -5.73
N LEU A 8 5.82 8.36 -6.32
CA LEU A 8 5.92 7.55 -7.54
C LEU A 8 6.45 8.37 -8.72
N GLU A 9 5.99 9.63 -8.86
CA GLU A 9 6.47 10.57 -9.88
C GLU A 9 7.96 10.91 -9.67
N LYS A 10 8.38 11.18 -8.42
CA LYS A 10 9.79 11.44 -8.10
C LYS A 10 10.69 10.24 -8.35
N SER A 11 10.20 9.04 -8.05
CA SER A 11 10.94 7.81 -8.26
C SER A 11 10.90 7.32 -9.70
N GLY A 12 10.06 7.90 -10.56
CA GLY A 12 9.91 7.50 -11.96
C GLY A 12 9.33 6.09 -12.11
N ALA A 13 8.52 5.63 -11.15
CA ALA A 13 7.95 4.30 -11.16
C ALA A 13 6.86 4.20 -12.23
N THR A 14 7.18 3.60 -13.37
CA THR A 14 6.21 3.39 -14.48
C THR A 14 5.46 2.08 -14.38
N ASP A 15 5.87 1.18 -13.49
CA ASP A 15 5.29 -0.16 -13.30
C ASP A 15 4.21 -0.20 -12.20
N VAL A 16 3.84 0.96 -11.64
CA VAL A 16 2.94 1.06 -10.49
C VAL A 16 1.64 1.74 -10.91
N GLU A 17 0.52 1.04 -10.74
CA GLU A 17 -0.81 1.61 -10.95
C GLU A 17 -1.51 1.89 -9.62
N VAL A 18 -1.96 3.13 -9.43
CA VAL A 18 -2.69 3.55 -8.23
C VAL A 18 -4.17 3.62 -8.56
N ASN A 19 -4.94 2.66 -8.02
CA ASN A 19 -6.39 2.67 -8.13
C ASN A 19 -7.05 3.01 -6.78
N THR A 20 -8.07 3.87 -6.83
CA THR A 20 -8.95 4.10 -5.69
C THR A 20 -9.98 2.99 -5.63
N SER A 21 -9.83 2.09 -4.66
CA SER A 21 -10.91 1.17 -4.30
C SER A 21 -11.95 1.88 -3.45
N GLY A 22 -13.21 1.43 -3.57
CA GLY A 22 -14.33 1.93 -2.75
C GLY A 22 -14.21 1.53 -1.27
N CYS A 23 -15.30 1.70 -0.51
CA CYS A 23 -15.31 1.41 0.92
C CYS A 23 -14.96 -0.06 1.20
N ALA A 24 -13.81 -0.29 1.84
CA ALA A 24 -13.33 -1.61 2.21
C ALA A 24 -13.98 -2.16 3.50
N GLY A 25 -15.05 -1.53 4.00
CA GLY A 25 -15.70 -1.89 5.26
C GLY A 25 -14.87 -1.58 6.51
N LEU A 26 -13.74 -0.87 6.35
CA LEU A 26 -12.76 -0.55 7.40
C LEU A 26 -12.65 0.96 7.65
N CYS A 27 -13.77 1.69 7.58
CA CYS A 27 -13.78 3.15 7.77
C CYS A 27 -13.09 3.62 9.07
N SER A 28 -13.16 2.83 10.14
CA SER A 28 -12.50 3.20 11.40
C SER A 28 -10.97 3.17 11.37
N ARG A 29 -10.35 2.63 10.31
CA ARG A 29 -8.88 2.49 10.19
C ARG A 29 -8.31 3.22 8.97
N GLU A 30 -9.09 4.15 8.44
CA GLU A 30 -8.66 5.08 7.40
C GLU A 30 -7.61 6.05 7.97
N PRO A 31 -6.63 6.48 7.16
CA PRO A 31 -6.36 6.10 5.77
C PRO A 31 -5.67 4.73 5.66
N MET A 32 -6.05 3.96 4.63
CA MET A 32 -5.51 2.64 4.33
C MET A 32 -5.09 2.51 2.87
N ILE A 33 -4.11 1.65 2.58
CA ILE A 33 -3.70 1.27 1.23
C ILE A 33 -3.54 -0.24 1.14
N THR A 34 -3.83 -0.81 -0.02
CA THR A 34 -3.55 -2.21 -0.32
C THR A 34 -2.47 -2.24 -1.38
N VAL A 35 -1.34 -2.85 -1.07
CA VAL A 35 -0.24 -3.06 -2.01
C VAL A 35 -0.35 -4.49 -2.52
N GLN A 36 -0.40 -4.63 -3.85
CA GLN A 36 -0.40 -5.93 -4.53
C GLN A 36 0.87 -6.00 -5.37
N ILE A 37 1.71 -6.99 -5.10
CA ILE A 37 2.93 -7.26 -5.86
C ILE A 37 2.74 -8.59 -6.56
N LEU A 38 3.21 -8.66 -7.81
CA LEU A 38 3.16 -9.87 -8.60
C LEU A 38 4.01 -10.96 -7.92
N ASP A 39 3.45 -12.16 -7.78
CA ASP A 39 4.04 -13.30 -7.04
C ASP A 39 3.99 -13.20 -5.50
N GLU A 40 3.48 -12.11 -4.93
CA GLU A 40 3.37 -11.93 -3.47
C GLU A 40 1.91 -11.80 -2.99
N PRO A 41 1.62 -12.20 -1.73
CA PRO A 41 0.30 -12.00 -1.16
C PRO A 41 0.00 -10.50 -0.99
N PRO A 42 -1.26 -10.07 -1.23
CA PRO A 42 -1.64 -8.68 -1.04
C PRO A 42 -1.49 -8.26 0.42
N VAL A 43 -0.99 -7.05 0.62
CA VAL A 43 -0.68 -6.50 1.94
C VAL A 43 -1.51 -5.26 2.18
N LYS A 44 -2.28 -5.26 3.27
CA LYS A 44 -3.08 -4.11 3.70
C LYS A 44 -2.34 -3.34 4.78
N TYR A 45 -2.21 -2.04 4.56
CA TYR A 45 -1.69 -1.08 5.52
C TYR A 45 -2.81 -0.15 5.97
N CYS A 46 -2.95 0.05 7.27
CA CYS A 46 -3.97 0.93 7.87
C CYS A 46 -3.31 1.96 8.79
N GLU A 47 -4.07 2.97 9.22
CA GLU A 47 -3.60 4.02 10.14
C GLU A 47 -2.31 4.68 9.60
N LEU A 48 -2.35 4.99 8.30
CA LEU A 48 -1.22 5.54 7.55
C LEU A 48 -1.04 7.03 7.83
N ASN A 49 0.23 7.42 7.99
CA ASN A 49 0.64 8.81 8.05
C ASN A 49 1.49 9.14 6.83
N GLU A 50 1.78 10.42 6.59
CA GLU A 50 2.61 10.85 5.46
C GLU A 50 3.99 10.15 5.47
N GLU A 51 4.64 10.06 6.63
CA GLU A 51 5.94 9.39 6.79
C GLU A 51 5.86 7.89 6.52
N LYS A 52 4.85 7.21 7.10
CA LYS A 52 4.60 5.77 6.88
C LYS A 52 4.33 5.48 5.41
N THR A 53 3.53 6.32 4.77
CA THR A 53 3.17 6.18 3.36
C THR A 53 4.41 6.27 2.48
N LYS A 54 5.27 7.28 2.67
CA LYS A 54 6.55 7.40 1.95
C LYS A 54 7.41 6.15 2.14
N LYS A 55 7.54 5.67 3.39
CA LYS A 55 8.31 4.46 3.68
C LYS A 55 7.77 3.23 2.96
N ILE A 56 6.45 3.05 2.90
CA ILE A 56 5.83 1.92 2.17
C ILE A 56 6.08 2.05 0.68
N VAL A 57 5.95 3.25 0.10
CA VAL A 57 6.26 3.46 -1.32
C VAL A 57 7.73 3.11 -1.60
N THR A 58 8.67 3.62 -0.81
CA THR A 58 10.10 3.41 -1.08
C THR A 58 10.58 1.98 -0.78
N GLU A 59 10.22 1.39 0.36
CA GLU A 59 10.69 0.04 0.70
C GLU A 59 9.87 -1.05 0.01
N HIS A 60 8.55 -0.91 -0.02
CA HIS A 60 7.68 -1.98 -0.52
C HIS A 60 7.42 -1.85 -2.02
N ILE A 61 6.97 -0.69 -2.48
CA ILE A 61 6.60 -0.53 -3.90
C ILE A 61 7.86 -0.45 -4.79
N LEU A 62 8.86 0.37 -4.43
CA LEU A 62 10.10 0.49 -5.20
C LEU A 62 11.11 -0.60 -4.87
N GLY A 63 11.20 -0.99 -3.59
CA GLY A 63 12.18 -1.96 -3.12
C GLY A 63 11.70 -3.42 -3.15
N GLY A 64 10.41 -3.67 -3.40
CA GLY A 64 9.84 -5.03 -3.33
C GLY A 64 9.92 -5.66 -1.94
N LYS A 65 10.05 -4.85 -0.88
CA LYS A 65 10.26 -5.33 0.48
C LYS A 65 9.10 -4.94 1.39
N LEU A 66 8.35 -5.94 1.81
CA LEU A 66 7.29 -5.82 2.81
C LEU A 66 7.75 -5.06 4.06
N VAL A 67 7.05 -3.97 4.37
CA VAL A 67 7.21 -3.27 5.66
C VAL A 67 6.33 -3.94 6.71
N GLU A 68 6.82 -5.04 7.30
CA GLU A 68 6.08 -5.84 8.30
C GLU A 68 5.61 -5.01 9.50
N ASP A 69 6.41 -4.00 9.88
CA ASP A 69 6.13 -3.07 10.98
C ASP A 69 4.82 -2.28 10.79
N LEU A 70 4.43 -2.05 9.54
CA LEU A 70 3.23 -1.27 9.19
C LEU A 70 2.09 -2.14 8.63
N ALA A 71 2.39 -3.39 8.28
CA ALA A 71 1.44 -4.29 7.65
C ALA A 71 0.37 -4.72 8.67
N LEU A 72 -0.90 -4.40 8.39
CA LEU A 72 -2.03 -4.82 9.23
C LEU A 72 -2.37 -6.28 8.98
N VAL A 73 -2.40 -6.69 7.69
CA VAL A 73 -2.74 -8.04 7.25
C VAL A 73 -1.86 -8.42 6.08
N ARG A 74 -1.24 -9.61 6.17
CA ARG A 74 -0.55 -10.30 5.08
C ARG A 74 -1.34 -11.57 4.73
N GLY A 75 -2.01 -11.55 3.57
CA GLY A 75 -2.64 -12.74 2.99
C GLY A 75 -4.08 -13.08 3.43
N CYS A 76 -4.82 -13.57 2.44
CA CYS A 76 -6.06 -14.35 2.47
C CYS A 76 -7.38 -13.65 2.89
N GLU A 77 -7.96 -12.87 1.96
CA GLU A 77 -9.43 -12.94 1.79
C GLU A 77 -9.72 -14.07 0.78
N THR A 78 -9.52 -15.34 1.17
CA THR A 78 -10.30 -16.41 0.56
C THR A 78 -11.70 -16.31 1.17
N SER A 79 -12.55 -15.50 0.56
CA SER A 79 -13.99 -15.72 0.64
C SER A 79 -14.36 -16.57 -0.57
N TYR A 80 -14.66 -17.83 -0.28
CA TYR A 80 -15.27 -18.80 -1.18
C TYR A 80 -16.49 -18.24 -1.91
#